data_AF-A0A3S4I7J6-F1
#
_entry.id   AF-A0A3S4I7J6-F1
#
_cell.length_a   1.000
_cell.length_b   1.000
_cell.length_c   1.000
_cell.angle_alpha   90.00
_cell.angle_beta   90.00
_cell.angle_gamma   90.00
#
_symmetry.space_group_name_H-M   'P 1'
#
loop_
_entity.id
_entity.type
_entity.pdbx_description
1 polymer ?
#
loop_
_entity_poly.entity_id
_entity_poly.type
_entity_poly.pdbx_seq_one_letter_code
_entity_poly.pdbx_strand_id
1 'polypeptide(L)'
;MIIPLSRHLFELIAHDVINWTVPDDFYISVNISPAHLMDDGFIQDIEALRTRLGTITLMLELTERSLIVEPSQVAEKTFNAP
;
A
#
# COMPACT_ATOMS: atom_id res chain seq x y z
N MET A 1 -6.60 14.72 -4.93
CA MET A 1 -5.17 15.10 -4.76
C MET A 1 -4.36 14.07 -4.00
N ILE A 2 -4.91 13.35 -3.01
CA ILE A 2 -4.14 12.39 -2.21
C ILE A 2 -3.64 11.17 -3.01
N ILE A 3 -4.40 10.68 -4.00
CA ILE A 3 -4.02 9.51 -4.82
C ILE A 3 -2.69 9.72 -5.59
N PRO A 4 -2.50 10.80 -6.39
CA PRO A 4 -1.20 11.07 -7.01
C PRO A 4 -0.03 11.17 -6.04
N LEU A 5 -0.25 11.70 -4.82
CA LEU A 5 0.81 11.80 -3.81
C LEU A 5 1.20 10.43 -3.27
N SER A 6 0.24 9.55 -3.01
CA SER A 6 0.52 8.17 -2.60
C SER A 6 1.26 7.40 -3.69
N ARG A 7 0.88 7.54 -4.96
CA ARG A 7 1.60 6.93 -6.09
C ARG A 7 3.04 7.43 -6.18
N HIS A 8 3.24 8.74 -6.04
CA HIS A 8 4.58 9.31 -6.03
C HIS A 8 5.43 8.80 -4.85
N LEU A 9 4.84 8.66 -3.66
CA LEU A 9 5.52 8.04 -2.53
C LEU A 9 5.94 6.59 -2.82
N PHE A 10 5.09 5.81 -3.49
CA PHE A 10 5.44 4.44 -3.88
C PHE A 10 6.63 4.39 -4.83
N GLU A 11 6.73 5.32 -5.77
CA GLU A 11 7.90 5.44 -6.65
C GLU A 11 9.18 5.73 -5.88
N LEU A 12 9.12 6.65 -4.90
CA LEU A 12 10.27 6.98 -4.05
C LEU A 12 10.71 5.77 -3.21
N ILE A 13 9.77 5.08 -2.57
CA ILE A 13 10.06 3.86 -1.81
C ILE A 13 10.72 2.82 -2.73
N ALA A 14 10.11 2.54 -3.88
CA ALA A 14 10.61 1.56 -4.84
C ALA A 14 12.01 1.91 -5.38
N HIS A 15 12.32 3.21 -5.52
CA HIS A 15 13.65 3.66 -5.93
C HIS A 15 14.69 3.43 -4.82
N ASP A 16 14.34 3.76 -3.58
CA ASP A 16 15.29 3.75 -2.47
C ASP A 16 15.65 2.32 -2.03
N VAL A 17 14.65 1.43 -1.95
CA VAL A 17 14.86 0.07 -1.40
C VAL A 17 15.79 -0.80 -2.24
N ILE A 18 15.98 -0.51 -3.53
CA ILE A 18 16.84 -1.30 -4.43
C ILE A 18 18.27 -1.40 -3.90
N ASN A 19 18.71 -0.38 -3.15
CA ASN A 19 20.07 -0.32 -2.61
C ASN A 19 20.15 -0.72 -1.13
N TRP A 20 19.05 -1.16 -0.52
CA TRP A 20 19.04 -1.50 0.90
C TRP A 20 19.45 -2.96 1.12
N THR A 21 20.24 -3.18 2.16
CA THR A 21 20.44 -4.52 2.75
C THR A 21 19.66 -4.55 4.05
N VAL A 22 18.63 -5.39 4.13
CA VAL A 22 17.73 -5.46 5.28
C VAL A 22 17.63 -6.89 5.81
N PRO A 23 17.30 -7.08 7.10
CA PRO A 23 16.98 -8.39 7.66
C PRO A 23 15.78 -9.06 6.96
N ASP A 24 15.68 -10.39 7.07
CA ASP A 24 14.61 -11.18 6.43
C ASP A 24 13.20 -10.84 6.96
N ASP A 25 13.08 -10.27 8.16
CA ASP A 25 11.83 -9.86 8.81
C ASP A 25 11.52 -8.36 8.67
N PHE A 26 12.30 -7.64 7.84
CA PHE A 26 12.09 -6.23 7.61
C PHE A 26 10.80 -5.98 6.81
N TYR A 27 10.03 -5.00 7.27
CA TYR A 27 8.80 -4.57 6.62
C TYR A 27 8.75 -3.05 6.47
N ILE A 28 8.06 -2.61 5.43
CA ILE A 28 7.75 -1.19 5.19
C ILE A 28 6.26 -1.00 5.41
N SER A 29 5.92 -0.04 6.26
CA SER A 29 4.53 0.35 6.48
C SER A 29 4.21 1.64 5.72
N VAL A 30 3.06 1.68 5.04
CA VAL A 30 2.56 2.86 4.34
C VAL A 30 1.13 3.18 4.76
N ASN A 31 0.88 4.45 5.05
CA ASN A 31 -0.46 4.92 5.37
C ASN A 31 -1.29 5.07 4.08
N ILE A 32 -2.49 4.47 4.08
CA ILE A 32 -3.40 4.52 2.95
C ILE A 32 -4.63 5.35 3.33
N SER A 33 -4.90 6.38 2.53
CA SER A 33 -6.11 7.20 2.68
C SER A 33 -7.36 6.46 2.16
N PRO A 34 -8.57 6.74 2.69
CA PRO A 34 -9.80 6.14 2.19
C PRO A 34 -10.00 6.37 0.68
N ALA A 35 -9.68 7.58 0.20
CA ALA A 35 -9.82 7.91 -1.21
C ALA A 35 -8.92 7.08 -2.12
N HIS A 36 -7.72 6.70 -1.65
CA HIS A 36 -6.82 5.83 -2.41
C HIS A 36 -7.25 4.37 -2.32
N LEU A 37 -7.73 3.92 -1.15
CA LEU A 37 -8.29 2.58 -1.00
C LEU A 37 -9.49 2.33 -1.93
N MET A 38 -10.34 3.34 -2.14
CA MET A 38 -11.52 3.25 -3.01
C MET A 38 -11.22 3.51 -4.49
N ASP A 39 -9.99 3.89 -4.84
CA ASP A 39 -9.62 4.04 -6.25
C ASP A 39 -9.63 2.68 -6.97
N ASP A 40 -10.12 2.66 -8.21
CA ASP A 40 -10.16 1.45 -9.04
C ASP A 40 -8.74 0.93 -9.34
N GLY A 41 -7.76 1.83 -9.40
CA GLY A 41 -6.35 1.51 -9.63
C GLY A 41 -5.60 1.00 -8.41
N PHE A 42 -6.21 1.03 -7.22
CA PHE A 42 -5.53 0.76 -5.94
C PHE A 42 -4.76 -0.57 -5.95
N ILE A 43 -5.40 -1.66 -6.39
CA ILE A 43 -4.78 -2.99 -6.39
C ILE A 43 -3.57 -3.02 -7.33
N GLN A 44 -3.64 -2.37 -8.49
CA GLN A 44 -2.52 -2.32 -9.42
C GLN A 44 -1.36 -1.50 -8.84
N ASP A 45 -1.65 -0.40 -8.13
CA ASP A 45 -0.62 0.41 -7.47
C ASP A 45 0.13 -0.39 -6.38
N ILE A 46 -0.61 -1.19 -5.58
CA ILE A 46 -0.01 -2.04 -4.54
C ILE A 46 0.82 -3.18 -5.14
N GLU A 47 0.33 -3.87 -6.17
CA GLU A 47 1.07 -4.95 -6.82
C GLU A 47 2.34 -4.45 -7.53
N ALA A 48 2.28 -3.25 -8.13
CA ALA A 48 3.45 -2.60 -8.72
C ALA A 48 4.53 -2.30 -7.66
N LEU A 49 4.13 -1.76 -6.50
CA LEU A 49 5.06 -1.52 -5.39
C LEU A 49 5.61 -2.83 -4.84
N ARG A 50 4.75 -3.82 -4.56
CA ARG A 50 5.15 -5.14 -4.03
C ARG A 50 6.18 -5.82 -4.92
N THR A 51 5.98 -5.77 -6.24
CA THR A 51 6.94 -6.32 -7.21
C THR A 51 8.31 -5.66 -7.11
N ARG A 52 8.37 -4.36 -6.79
CA ARG A 52 9.62 -3.61 -6.61
C ARG A 52 10.30 -3.89 -5.26
N LEU A 53 9.50 -4.15 -4.22
CA LEU A 53 9.99 -4.47 -2.88
C LEU A 53 10.61 -5.86 -2.77
N GLY A 54 10.25 -6.79 -3.66
CA GLY A 54 10.81 -8.14 -3.67
C GLY A 54 10.42 -8.93 -2.42
N THR A 55 11.40 -9.26 -1.58
CA THR A 55 11.18 -10.00 -0.33
C THR A 55 10.77 -9.14 0.85
N ILE A 56 10.86 -7.81 0.74
CA ILE A 56 10.46 -6.89 1.81
C ILE A 56 8.94 -6.93 1.96
N THR A 57 8.48 -7.15 3.20
CA THR A 57 7.04 -7.19 3.49
C THR A 57 6.44 -5.78 3.43
N LEU A 58 5.32 -5.61 2.73
CA LEU A 58 4.55 -4.37 2.69
C LEU A 58 3.38 -4.45 3.67
N MET A 59 3.32 -3.54 4.64
CA MET A 59 2.21 -3.37 5.55
C MET A 59 1.40 -2.12 5.16
N LEU A 60 0.08 -2.28 5.01
CA LEU A 60 -0.81 -1.16 4.70
C LEU A 60 -1.49 -0.71 5.99
N GLU A 61 -1.24 0.53 6.39
CA GLU A 61 -1.87 1.14 7.55
C GLU A 61 -3.14 1.89 7.14
N LEU A 62 -4.26 1.46 7.72
CA LEU A 62 -5.54 2.13 7.61
C LEU A 62 -5.89 2.73 8.97
N THR A 63 -6.25 4.01 8.99
CA THR A 63 -6.82 4.62 10.20
C THR A 63 -8.27 4.16 10.36
N GLU A 64 -8.73 3.97 11.60
CA GLU A 64 -10.10 3.51 11.90
C GLU A 64 -11.20 4.33 11.21
N ARG A 65 -10.96 5.64 11.04
CA ARG A 65 -11.88 6.53 10.31
C ARG A 65 -12.11 6.10 8.86
N SER A 66 -11.15 5.40 8.25
CA SER A 66 -11.24 4.88 6.88
C SER A 66 -12.15 3.66 6.76
N LEU A 67 -12.23 2.84 7.81
CA LEU A 67 -13.10 1.66 7.90
C LEU A 67 -14.58 2.04 8.08
N ILE A 68 -14.83 3.20 8.69
CA ILE A 68 -16.19 3.69 9.00
C ILE A 68 -16.88 4.29 7.76
N VAL A 69 -16.12 4.76 6.76
CA VAL A 69 -16.69 5.42 5.59
C VAL A 69 -17.47 4.42 4.73
N GLU A 70 -16.93 3.21 4.46
CA GLU A 70 -17.62 2.15 3.70
C GLU A 70 -17.14 0.74 4.11
N PRO A 71 -17.66 0.15 5.20
CA PRO A 71 -17.15 -1.09 5.79
C PRO A 71 -17.24 -2.33 4.87
N SER A 72 -18.18 -2.37 3.93
CA SER A 72 -18.36 -3.50 3.01
C SER A 72 -17.26 -3.60 1.95
N GLN A 73 -16.82 -2.46 1.39
CA GLN A 73 -15.80 -2.44 0.33
C GLN A 73 -14.37 -2.59 0.87
N VAL A 74 -14.10 -2.11 2.09
CA VAL A 74 -12.80 -2.34 2.74
C VAL A 74 -12.60 -3.82 3.08
N ALA A 75 -13.65 -4.52 3.54
CA ALA A 75 -13.59 -5.94 3.80
C ALA A 75 -13.27 -6.74 2.52
N GLU A 76 -13.90 -6.41 1.39
CA GLU A 76 -13.65 -7.11 0.13
C GLU A 76 -12.20 -6.98 -0.34
N LYS A 77 -11.59 -5.79 -0.24
CA LYS A 77 -10.19 -5.57 -0.65
C LYS A 77 -9.16 -6.11 0.36
N THR A 78 -9.50 -6.23 1.64
CA THR A 78 -8.56 -6.68 2.69
C THR A 78 -8.59 -8.20 2.90
N PHE A 79 -9.74 -8.85 2.68
CA PHE A 79 -9.89 -10.31 2.88
C PHE A 79 -9.74 -11.16 1.61
N ASN A 80 -9.78 -10.58 0.40
CA ASN A 80 -9.61 -11.30 -0.87
C ASN A 80 -8.29 -10.98 -1.60
N ALA A 81 -7.32 -10.32 -0.96
CA ALA A 81 -5.98 -10.20 -1.54
C ALA A 81 -5.25 -11.57 -1.42
N PRO A 82 -4.74 -12.15 -2.52
CA PRO A 82 -4.09 -13.46 -2.51
C PRO A 82 -2.74 -13.48 -1.79
#